data_AF-A0A131Y6N6-F1
#
_entry.id   AF-A0A131Y6N6-F1
#
_cell.length_a   1.000
_cell.length_b   1.000
_cell.length_c   1.000
_cell.angle_alpha   90.00
_cell.angle_beta   90.00
_cell.angle_gamma   90.00
#
_symmetry.space_group_name_H-M   'P 1'
#
loop_
_entity.id
_entity.type
_entity.pdbx_description
1 polymer ?
#
loop_
_entity_poly.entity_id
_entity_poly.type
_entity_poly.pdbx_seq_one_letter_code
_entity_poly.pdbx_strand_id
1 'polypeptide(L)'
;EAIQNRLTHFILGNYNRNGGVTTIKAMPNIFFRPRTTRLCLSHKIYRTNLYLHRRAFIPPIYIVPRIDNQFKFYYSFVPKMFLKWNQLPALIVSIINDQLLKKVINALHFIQLP
;
A
#
# COMPACT_ATOMS: atom_id res chain seq x y z
N GLU A 1 17.77 17.70 -24.45
CA GLU A 1 18.06 17.13 -23.11
C GLU A 1 17.35 17.84 -21.95
N ALA A 2 17.43 19.17 -21.79
CA ALA A 2 16.83 19.87 -20.63
C ALA A 2 15.31 19.66 -20.45
N ILE A 3 14.54 19.63 -21.54
CA ILE A 3 13.09 19.36 -21.50
C ILE A 3 12.82 17.90 -21.08
N GLN A 4 13.57 16.95 -21.63
CA GLN A 4 13.48 15.53 -21.28
C GLN A 4 13.84 15.29 -19.81
N ASN A 5 14.86 16.00 -19.29
CA ASN A 5 15.23 15.96 -17.89
C ASN A 5 14.10 16.50 -16.99
N ARG A 6 13.55 17.67 -17.31
CA ARG A 6 12.38 18.22 -16.59
C ARG A 6 11.19 17.28 -16.60
N LEU A 7 10.90 16.64 -17.73
CA LEU A 7 9.83 15.65 -17.84
C LEU A 7 10.12 14.43 -16.94
N THR A 8 11.34 13.92 -16.91
CA THR A 8 11.69 12.82 -15.99
C THR A 8 11.55 13.21 -14.52
N HIS A 9 11.95 14.43 -14.13
CA HIS A 9 11.76 14.95 -12.77
C HIS A 9 10.27 15.07 -12.41
N PHE A 10 9.45 15.58 -13.33
CA PHE A 10 8.01 15.75 -13.14
C PHE A 10 7.30 14.38 -13.01
N ILE A 11 7.53 13.46 -13.95
CA ILE A 11 6.90 12.13 -13.98
C ILE A 11 7.28 11.33 -12.73
N LEU A 12 8.52 11.46 -12.26
CA LEU A 12 9.00 10.76 -11.07
C LEU A 12 8.79 11.56 -9.78
N GLY A 13 8.19 12.76 -9.84
CA GLY A 13 7.88 13.58 -8.67
C GLY A 13 9.09 13.99 -7.83
N ASN A 14 10.29 14.03 -8.42
CA ASN A 14 11.53 14.35 -7.73
C ASN A 14 12.06 15.70 -8.22
N TYR A 15 11.91 16.73 -7.39
CA TYR A 15 12.29 18.11 -7.72
C TYR A 15 13.64 18.53 -7.13
N ASN A 16 14.51 17.57 -6.79
CA ASN A 16 15.84 17.91 -6.29
C ASN A 16 16.65 18.65 -7.36
N ARG A 17 17.02 19.91 -7.04
CA ARG A 17 17.71 20.86 -7.94
C ARG A 17 19.06 20.35 -8.46
N ASN A 18 19.69 19.44 -7.72
CA ASN A 18 21.01 18.87 -8.04
C ASN A 18 20.93 17.38 -8.48
N GLY A 19 19.72 16.83 -8.63
CA GLY A 19 19.55 15.43 -9.00
C GLY A 19 19.71 15.21 -10.50
N GLY A 20 20.76 14.50 -10.92
CA GLY A 20 20.93 14.12 -12.33
C GLY A 20 19.98 12.98 -12.76
N VAL A 21 19.73 12.83 -14.06
CA VAL A 21 18.85 11.79 -14.64
C VAL A 21 19.26 10.38 -14.21
N THR A 22 20.55 10.14 -14.00
CA THR A 22 21.10 8.87 -13.50
C THR A 22 20.64 8.57 -12.07
N THR A 23 20.64 9.56 -11.18
CA THR A 23 20.15 9.41 -9.80
C THR A 23 18.65 9.18 -9.74
N ILE A 24 17.92 9.77 -10.69
CA ILE A 24 16.46 9.63 -10.83
C ILE A 24 16.10 8.21 -11.29
N LYS A 25 16.83 7.67 -12.27
CA LYS A 25 16.67 6.28 -12.73
C LYS A 25 17.05 5.25 -11.67
N ALA A 26 18.00 5.56 -10.79
CA ALA A 26 18.40 4.70 -9.69
C ALA A 26 17.44 4.74 -8.48
N MET A 27 16.41 5.61 -8.49
CA MET A 27 15.48 5.68 -7.37
C MET A 27 14.46 4.54 -7.39
N PRO A 28 14.17 3.92 -6.22
CA PRO A 28 13.15 2.90 -6.13
C PRO A 28 11.79 3.48 -6.52
N ASN A 29 11.10 2.75 -7.39
CA ASN A 29 9.93 3.17 -8.15
C ASN A 29 8.88 3.90 -7.26
N ILE A 30 8.78 5.21 -7.43
CA ILE A 30 8.04 6.14 -6.55
C ILE A 30 6.54 5.87 -6.58
N PHE A 31 6.04 5.25 -7.65
CA PHE A 31 4.64 4.83 -7.80
C PHE A 31 4.19 3.79 -6.77
N PHE A 32 5.11 3.00 -6.19
CA PHE A 32 4.75 2.01 -5.17
C PHE A 32 4.66 2.59 -3.75
N ARG A 33 5.39 3.68 -3.45
CA ARG A 33 5.37 4.33 -2.14
C ARG A 33 3.95 4.69 -1.67
N PRO A 34 3.07 5.32 -2.48
CA PRO A 34 1.73 5.64 -2.02
C PRO A 34 0.82 4.41 -1.84
N ARG A 35 1.15 3.25 -2.44
CA ARG A 35 0.37 2.02 -2.25
C ARG A 35 0.75 1.34 -0.94
N THR A 36 2.05 1.22 -0.67
CA THR A 36 2.55 0.59 0.56
C THR A 36 2.22 1.42 1.79
N THR A 37 2.34 2.74 1.72
CA THR A 37 1.93 3.63 2.82
C THR A 37 0.45 3.50 3.14
N ARG A 38 -0.42 3.44 2.13
CA ARG A 38 -1.87 3.24 2.33
C ARG A 38 -2.17 1.90 2.99
N LEU A 39 -1.55 0.81 2.54
CA LEU A 39 -1.76 -0.52 3.13
C LEU A 39 -1.23 -0.62 4.57
N CYS A 40 -0.05 -0.06 4.85
CA CYS A 40 0.47 0.02 6.21
C CYS A 40 -0.43 0.90 7.11
N LEU A 41 -0.95 2.00 6.58
CA LEU A 41 -1.87 2.87 7.31
C LEU A 41 -3.18 2.16 7.63
N SER A 42 -3.79 1.45 6.66
CA SER A 42 -4.99 0.64 6.93
C SER A 42 -4.73 -0.42 7.97
N HIS A 43 -3.57 -1.08 7.90
CA HIS A 43 -3.15 -2.07 8.89
C HIS A 43 -3.11 -1.50 10.31
N LYS A 44 -2.48 -0.34 10.43
CA LYS A 44 -2.32 0.35 11.70
C LYS A 44 -3.64 0.87 12.25
N ILE A 45 -4.48 1.46 11.40
CA ILE A 45 -5.82 1.93 11.80
C ILE A 45 -6.67 0.74 12.30
N TYR A 46 -6.63 -0.39 11.59
CA TYR A 46 -7.36 -1.59 11.96
C TYR A 46 -6.96 -2.12 13.33
N ARG A 47 -5.65 -2.20 13.62
CA ARG A 47 -5.14 -2.81 14.87
C ARG A 47 -5.06 -1.85 16.05
N THR A 48 -4.59 -0.63 15.84
CA THR A 48 -4.28 0.30 16.92
C THR A 48 -5.52 1.03 17.42
N ASN A 49 -6.52 1.26 16.54
CA ASN A 49 -7.67 2.07 16.89
C ASN A 49 -8.98 1.28 16.79
N LEU A 50 -9.29 0.53 17.85
CA LEU A 50 -10.53 -0.24 18.01
C LEU A 50 -11.79 0.63 17.85
N TYR A 51 -11.74 1.89 18.27
CA TYR A 51 -12.87 2.82 18.16
C TYR A 51 -13.17 3.18 16.70
N LEU A 52 -12.14 3.61 15.95
CA LEU A 52 -12.26 3.85 14.52
C LEU A 52 -12.64 2.56 13.79
N HIS A 53 -12.10 1.42 14.21
CA HIS A 53 -12.44 0.16 13.58
C HIS A 53 -13.94 -0.13 13.66
N ARG A 54 -14.54 -0.04 14.85
CA ARG A 54 -15.97 -0.34 15.06
C ARG A 54 -16.91 0.63 14.34
N ARG A 55 -16.49 1.88 14.13
CA ARG A 55 -17.32 2.91 13.48
C ARG A 55 -17.11 2.99 11.96
N ALA A 56 -15.88 2.79 11.49
CA ALA A 56 -15.53 3.00 10.09
C ALA A 56 -15.67 1.74 9.24
N PHE A 57 -15.76 0.56 9.86
CA PHE A 57 -15.82 -0.72 9.15
C PHE A 57 -17.00 -1.56 9.57
N ILE A 58 -17.69 -2.10 8.57
CA ILE A 58 -18.76 -3.07 8.76
C ILE A 58 -18.21 -4.44 8.36
N PRO A 59 -18.19 -5.42 9.29
CA PRO A 59 -17.77 -6.78 8.96
C PRO A 59 -18.76 -7.41 7.95
N PRO A 60 -18.29 -8.27 7.06
CA PRO A 60 -19.16 -8.99 6.13
C PRO A 60 -20.03 -9.99 6.88
N ILE A 61 -21.25 -10.17 6.38
CA ILE A 61 -22.22 -11.14 6.91
C ILE A 61 -21.70 -12.57 6.75
N TYR A 62 -20.84 -12.80 5.75
CA TYR A 62 -20.25 -14.09 5.44
C TYR A 62 -18.81 -13.95 4.93
N ILE A 63 -17.92 -14.83 5.40
CA ILE A 63 -16.51 -14.91 5.00
C ILE A 63 -16.27 -16.31 4.45
N VAL A 64 -15.79 -16.42 3.21
CA VAL A 64 -15.39 -17.72 2.63
C VAL A 64 -13.95 -18.04 3.06
N PRO A 65 -13.70 -19.02 3.95
CA PRO A 65 -12.38 -19.20 4.55
C PRO A 65 -11.25 -19.51 3.56
N ARG A 66 -11.59 -20.09 2.40
CA ARG A 66 -10.63 -20.49 1.36
C ARG A 66 -10.22 -19.36 0.42
N ILE A 67 -11.01 -18.29 0.34
CA ILE A 67 -10.87 -17.23 -0.67
C ILE A 67 -10.66 -15.88 0.02
N ASP A 68 -11.36 -15.67 1.13
CA ASP A 68 -11.37 -14.41 1.83
C ASP A 68 -10.37 -14.41 2.98
N ASN A 69 -9.72 -13.26 3.17
CA ASN A 69 -8.98 -13.05 4.39
C ASN A 69 -9.92 -12.89 5.60
N GLN A 70 -9.46 -13.34 6.75
CA GLN A 70 -10.20 -13.28 8.03
C GLN A 70 -10.51 -11.86 8.52
N PHE A 71 -9.96 -10.84 7.87
CA PHE A 71 -10.09 -9.42 8.23
C PHE A 71 -10.72 -8.61 7.10
N LYS A 72 -11.58 -9.25 6.30
CA LYS A 72 -12.29 -8.63 5.18
C LYS A 72 -13.39 -7.73 5.72
N PHE A 73 -13.69 -6.65 5.01
CA PHE A 73 -14.82 -5.75 5.31
C PHE A 73 -15.80 -5.70 4.16
N TYR A 74 -17.09 -5.57 4.50
CA TYR A 74 -18.14 -5.32 3.52
C TYR A 74 -18.14 -3.84 3.10
N TYR A 75 -18.02 -2.94 4.08
CA TYR A 75 -18.03 -1.51 3.85
C TYR A 75 -16.94 -0.80 4.65
N SER A 76 -16.37 0.25 4.05
CA SER A 76 -15.38 1.12 4.68
C SER A 76 -15.60 2.57 4.28
N PHE A 77 -15.33 3.51 5.19
CA PHE A 77 -15.33 4.94 4.89
C PHE A 77 -14.25 5.36 3.86
N VAL A 78 -13.24 4.51 3.60
CA VAL A 78 -12.17 4.76 2.60
C VAL A 78 -12.12 3.61 1.57
N PRO A 79 -13.10 3.52 0.65
CA PRO A 79 -13.34 2.32 -0.17
C PRO A 79 -12.13 1.88 -0.98
N LYS A 80 -11.41 2.82 -1.58
CA LYS A 80 -10.25 2.53 -2.44
C LYS A 80 -9.07 1.89 -1.68
N MET A 81 -8.94 2.19 -0.39
CA MET A 81 -7.87 1.63 0.44
C MET A 81 -8.22 0.20 0.89
N PHE A 82 -9.46 0.00 1.33
CA PHE A 82 -9.89 -1.29 1.87
C PHE A 82 -10.30 -2.31 0.80
N LEU A 83 -10.59 -1.88 -0.43
CA LEU A 83 -10.73 -2.81 -1.56
C LEU A 83 -9.44 -3.63 -1.76
N LYS A 84 -8.28 -2.96 -1.71
CA LYS A 84 -6.98 -3.63 -1.84
C LYS A 84 -6.67 -4.51 -0.64
N TRP A 85 -7.04 -4.05 0.55
CA TRP A 85 -6.94 -4.83 1.77
C TRP A 85 -7.72 -6.14 1.69
N ASN A 86 -8.95 -6.10 1.20
CA ASN A 86 -9.81 -7.27 1.03
C ASN A 86 -9.22 -8.29 0.03
N GLN A 87 -8.35 -7.84 -0.88
CA GLN A 87 -7.65 -8.70 -1.85
C GLN A 87 -6.32 -9.24 -1.31
N LEU A 88 -5.87 -8.82 -0.13
CA LEU A 88 -4.63 -9.33 0.45
C LEU A 88 -4.82 -10.76 0.96
N PRO A 89 -3.84 -11.65 0.74
CA PRO A 89 -3.77 -12.94 1.41
C PRO A 89 -3.87 -12.84 2.93
N ALA A 90 -4.58 -13.78 3.56
CA ALA A 90 -4.76 -13.82 5.01
C ALA A 90 -3.44 -13.76 5.79
N LEU A 91 -2.40 -14.43 5.27
CA LEU A 91 -1.04 -14.45 5.82
C LEU A 91 -0.44 -13.06 6.01
N ILE A 92 -0.68 -12.13 5.07
CA ILE A 92 -0.14 -10.76 5.15
C ILE A 92 -0.90 -9.96 6.19
N VAL A 93 -2.24 -10.09 6.18
CA VAL A 93 -3.09 -9.31 7.07
C VAL A 93 -2.94 -9.75 8.54
N SER A 94 -2.58 -11.01 8.78
CA SER A 94 -2.27 -11.52 10.12
C SER A 94 -0.96 -11.01 10.72
N ILE A 95 -0.05 -10.40 9.94
CA ILE A 95 1.24 -9.92 10.45
C ILE A 95 1.03 -8.83 11.50
N ILE A 96 1.53 -9.03 12.72
CA ILE A 96 1.38 -8.04 13.80
C ILE A 96 2.42 -6.92 13.69
N ASN A 97 3.65 -7.27 13.30
CA ASN A 97 4.78 -6.35 13.25
C ASN A 97 4.74 -5.47 11.99
N ASP A 98 4.57 -4.16 12.17
CA ASP A 98 4.52 -3.16 11.10
C ASP A 98 5.78 -3.16 10.21
N GLN A 99 6.98 -3.38 10.77
CA GLN A 99 8.22 -3.44 10.00
C GLN A 99 8.27 -4.67 9.10
N LEU A 100 7.81 -5.82 9.61
CA LEU A 100 7.74 -7.06 8.86
C LEU A 100 6.70 -6.94 7.73
N LEU A 101 5.53 -6.38 8.03
CA LEU A 101 4.47 -6.13 7.05
C LEU A 101 4.97 -5.22 5.92
N LYS A 102 5.67 -4.13 6.24
CA LYS A 102 6.27 -3.24 5.24
C LYS A 102 7.27 -3.96 4.34
N LYS A 103 8.10 -4.85 4.90
CA LYS A 103 9.07 -5.64 4.14
C LYS A 103 8.38 -6.60 3.17
N VAL A 104 7.34 -7.31 3.62
CA VAL A 104 6.56 -8.26 2.80
C VAL A 104 5.80 -7.55 1.69
N ILE A 105 5.12 -6.44 1.99
CA ILE A 105 4.38 -5.66 0.99
C ILE A 105 5.33 -5.09 -0.08
N ASN A 106 6.50 -4.59 0.33
CA ASN A 106 7.52 -4.14 -0.62
C ASN A 106 7.96 -5.29 -1.52
N ALA A 107 8.28 -6.47 -0.95
CA ALA A 107 8.70 -7.64 -1.71
C ALA A 107 7.64 -8.10 -2.73
N LEU A 108 6.36 -8.10 -2.36
CA LEU A 108 5.27 -8.46 -3.28
C LEU A 108 5.12 -7.48 -4.44
N HIS A 109 5.34 -6.19 -4.20
CA HIS A 109 5.34 -5.20 -5.28
C HIS A 109 6.57 -5.30 -6.20
N PHE A 110 7.69 -5.83 -5.72
CA PHE A 110 8.84 -6.16 -6.57
C PHE A 110 8.59 -7.40 -7.45
N ILE A 111 7.72 -8.33 -7.03
CA ILE A 111 7.41 -9.55 -7.78
C ILE A 111 6.36 -9.30 -8.88
N GLN A 112 5.55 -8.23 -8.79
CA GLN A 112 4.54 -7.86 -9.80
C GLN A 112 5.09 -7.07 -11.01
N LEU A 113 6.38 -7.20 -11.32
CA LEU A 113 6.99 -6.65 -12.54
C LEU A 113 6.85 -7.69 -13.68
N PRO A 114 6.21 -7.35 -14.82
CA PRO A 114 6.57 -7.97 -16.09
C PRO A 114 7.98 -7.54 -16.52
#